data_AF-A0A1U9JXN6-F1
#
_entry.id   AF-A0A1U9JXN6-F1
#
_cell.length_a   1.000
_cell.length_b   1.000
_cell.length_c   1.000
_cell.angle_alpha   90.00
_cell.angle_beta   90.00
_cell.angle_gamma   90.00
#
_symmetry.space_group_name_H-M   'P 1'
#
loop_
_entity.id
_entity.type
_entity.pdbx_description
1 polymer ?
#
loop_
_entity_poly.entity_id
_entity_poly.type
_entity_poly.pdbx_seq_one_letter_code
_entity_poly.pdbx_strand_id
1 'polypeptide(L)'
;MRLLYTMRCVDFPSGFAVRHPRYFVKPEAGVEHVSIEGDFPVIAEAYEALGVPVETIGGNAAEAIAVPELAISDADKAEAETVVLDQPVVKELDDMTVDELQAYLTELGVEFDPKAKKADLLKLAKEQ
;
A
#
# COMPACT_ATOMS: atom_id res chain seq x y z
N MET A 1 -10.69 11.83 -0.10
CA MET A 1 -10.16 12.41 -1.36
C MET A 1 -8.69 12.00 -1.55
N ARG A 2 -8.25 11.71 -2.78
CA ARG A 2 -6.85 11.30 -3.09
C ARG A 2 -6.07 12.43 -3.76
N LEU A 3 -4.85 12.71 -3.27
CA LEU A 3 -3.98 13.78 -3.78
C LEU A 3 -2.75 13.22 -4.49
N LEU A 4 -2.32 13.86 -5.57
CA LEU A 4 -1.06 13.59 -6.25
C LEU A 4 -0.22 14.88 -6.31
N TYR A 5 0.95 14.87 -5.70
CA TYR A 5 1.95 15.92 -5.88
C TYR A 5 2.91 15.51 -7.00
N THR A 6 2.93 16.26 -8.10
CA THR A 6 3.86 16.00 -9.21
C THR A 6 4.32 17.29 -9.90
N MET A 7 5.51 17.25 -10.49
CA MET A 7 6.03 18.30 -11.37
C MET A 7 5.75 18.02 -12.86
N ARG A 8 5.18 16.85 -13.18
CA ARG A 8 4.79 16.54 -14.56
C ARG A 8 3.62 17.41 -14.99
N CYS A 9 3.54 17.63 -16.30
CA CYS A 9 2.47 18.43 -16.91
C CYS A 9 1.50 17.58 -17.76
N VAL A 10 1.69 16.26 -17.80
CA VAL A 10 0.95 15.31 -18.65
C VAL A 10 0.80 13.95 -17.96
N ASP A 11 -0.08 13.09 -18.49
CA ASP A 11 -0.31 11.71 -18.04
C ASP A 11 -0.71 11.57 -16.56
N PHE A 12 -1.63 12.41 -16.12
CA PHE A 12 -2.16 12.35 -14.75
C PHE A 12 -3.13 11.19 -14.58
N PRO A 13 -3.01 10.41 -13.48
CA PRO A 13 -3.98 9.38 -13.16
C PRO A 13 -5.35 10.00 -12.87
N SER A 14 -6.41 9.37 -13.36
CA SER A 14 -7.77 9.79 -13.09
C SER A 14 -8.15 9.51 -11.63
N GLY A 15 -9.00 10.37 -11.06
CA GLY A 15 -9.45 10.25 -9.66
C GLY A 15 -8.48 10.81 -8.61
N PHE A 16 -7.31 11.34 -9.02
CA PHE A 16 -6.42 12.10 -8.16
C PHE A 16 -6.60 13.60 -8.36
N ALA A 17 -6.62 14.34 -7.26
CA ALA A 17 -6.47 15.77 -7.29
C ALA A 17 -4.97 16.11 -7.42
N VAL A 18 -4.60 16.69 -8.55
CA VAL A 18 -3.20 17.04 -8.82
C VAL A 18 -2.84 18.37 -8.14
N ARG A 19 -1.67 18.40 -7.50
CA ARG A 19 -1.04 19.59 -6.93
C ARG A 19 0.42 19.66 -7.34
N HIS A 20 0.93 20.88 -7.43
CA HIS A 20 2.34 21.09 -7.70
C HIS A 20 3.11 21.19 -6.37
N PRO A 21 4.15 20.38 -6.13
CA PRO A 21 4.90 20.37 -4.87
C PRO A 21 5.43 21.76 -4.47
N ARG A 22 5.91 22.55 -5.44
CA ARG A 22 6.44 23.92 -5.21
C ARG A 22 5.43 24.93 -4.66
N TYR A 23 4.13 24.64 -4.74
CA TYR A 23 3.07 25.50 -4.19
C TYR A 23 2.47 24.92 -2.91
N PHE A 24 3.12 23.92 -2.31
CA PHE A 24 2.72 23.43 -1.01
C PHE A 24 2.95 24.51 0.05
N VAL A 25 1.87 24.86 0.77
CA VAL A 25 1.90 25.82 1.88
C VAL A 25 1.47 25.14 3.17
N LYS A 26 0.40 24.34 3.10
CA LYS A 26 -0.17 23.61 4.24
C LYS A 26 -0.88 22.36 3.75
N PRO A 27 -1.02 21.32 4.60
CA PRO A 27 -1.78 20.13 4.26
C PRO A 27 -3.28 20.45 4.10
N GLU A 28 -3.90 19.82 3.11
CA GLU A 28 -5.34 19.89 2.86
C GLU A 28 -6.10 18.92 3.79
N ALA A 29 -7.20 19.37 4.39
CA ALA A 29 -8.06 18.52 5.22
C ALA A 29 -8.98 17.64 4.37
N GLY A 30 -9.32 16.44 4.85
CA GLY A 30 -10.18 15.49 4.14
C GLY A 30 -9.46 14.66 3.06
N VAL A 31 -8.12 14.72 3.06
CA VAL A 31 -7.28 13.85 2.24
C VAL A 31 -7.14 12.49 2.93
N GLU A 32 -7.45 11.43 2.19
CA GLU A 32 -7.38 10.05 2.67
C GLU A 32 -6.08 9.38 2.22
N HIS A 33 -5.45 9.88 1.16
CA HIS A 33 -4.24 9.31 0.58
C HIS A 33 -3.47 10.37 -0.21
N VAL A 34 -2.14 10.40 -0.05
CA VAL A 34 -1.25 11.33 -0.76
C VAL A 34 -0.15 10.55 -1.48
N SER A 35 -0.10 10.66 -2.80
CA SER A 35 1.03 10.19 -3.60
C SER A 35 1.92 11.38 -3.95
N ILE A 36 3.23 11.26 -3.74
CA ILE A 36 4.22 12.31 -3.97
C ILE A 36 5.23 11.78 -4.98
N GLU A 37 5.27 12.39 -6.16
CA GLU A 37 6.26 12.04 -7.18
C GLU A 37 7.52 12.90 -7.00
N GLY A 38 8.65 12.25 -6.70
CA GLY A 38 9.94 12.89 -6.41
C GLY A 38 10.25 13.02 -4.92
N ASP A 39 11.27 13.81 -4.60
CA ASP A 39 11.79 14.01 -3.25
C ASP A 39 11.24 15.31 -2.65
N PHE A 40 10.19 15.20 -1.83
CA PHE A 40 9.55 16.34 -1.17
C PHE A 40 9.22 16.01 0.30
N PRO A 41 10.23 15.91 1.18
CA PRO A 41 10.04 15.49 2.57
C PRO A 41 9.11 16.43 3.36
N VAL A 42 9.15 17.74 3.06
CA VAL A 42 8.27 18.75 3.69
C VAL A 42 6.79 18.41 3.54
N ILE A 43 6.40 17.83 2.40
CA ILE A 43 5.01 17.46 2.14
C ILE A 43 4.68 16.16 2.87
N ALA A 44 5.57 15.17 2.82
CA ALA A 44 5.40 13.88 3.49
C ALA A 44 5.21 14.08 5.01
N GLU A 45 6.15 14.78 5.66
CA GLU A 45 6.09 15.06 7.11
C GLU A 45 4.80 15.77 7.51
N ALA A 46 4.32 16.73 6.71
CA ALA A 46 3.11 17.49 7.01
C ALA A 46 1.84 16.62 6.99
N TYR A 47 1.78 15.61 6.12
CA TYR A 47 0.66 14.68 6.05
C TYR A 47 0.80 13.51 7.02
N GLU A 48 2.01 13.04 7.28
CA GLU A 48 2.31 12.04 8.31
C GLU A 48 1.97 12.56 9.72
N ALA A 49 2.24 13.84 10.00
CA ALA A 49 1.84 14.48 11.25
C ALA A 49 0.30 14.51 11.46
N LEU A 50 -0.47 14.34 10.39
CA LEU A 50 -1.94 14.23 10.43
C LEU A 50 -2.43 12.77 10.41
N GLY A 51 -1.51 11.79 10.35
CA GLY A 51 -1.84 10.38 10.23
C GLY A 51 -2.39 9.98 8.85
N VAL A 52 -2.11 10.75 7.81
CA VAL A 52 -2.53 10.44 6.43
C VAL A 52 -1.46 9.57 5.78
N PRO A 53 -1.83 8.45 5.10
CA PRO A 53 -0.87 7.61 4.40
C PRO A 53 -0.26 8.35 3.19
N VAL A 54 1.08 8.36 3.13
CA VAL A 54 1.87 9.01 2.09
C VAL A 54 2.69 7.96 1.32
N GLU A 55 2.65 8.02 -0.01
CA GLU A 55 3.47 7.20 -0.90
C GLU A 55 4.42 8.08 -1.71
N THR A 56 5.73 7.84 -1.62
CA THR A 56 6.74 8.55 -2.45
C THR A 56 7.13 7.71 -3.66
N ILE A 57 6.83 8.22 -4.86
CA ILE A 57 7.13 7.59 -6.14
C ILE A 57 8.39 8.26 -6.71
N GLY A 58 9.54 7.59 -6.57
CA GLY A 58 10.82 8.01 -7.18
C GLY A 58 11.77 8.84 -6.29
N GLY A 59 11.44 9.06 -5.01
CA GLY A 59 12.32 9.67 -4.01
C GLY A 59 12.47 8.73 -2.82
N ASN A 60 13.70 8.26 -2.61
CA ASN A 60 14.20 7.38 -1.55
C ASN A 60 13.15 6.90 -0.52
N ALA A 61 12.54 5.73 -0.78
CA ALA A 61 11.80 4.96 0.21
C ALA A 61 12.76 4.29 1.21
N ALA A 62 13.59 5.08 1.88
CA ALA A 62 14.42 4.62 2.98
C ALA A 62 14.19 5.51 4.20
N GLU A 63 13.63 4.85 5.23
CA GLU A 63 13.53 5.27 6.64
C GLU A 63 12.45 6.30 7.02
N ALA A 64 11.33 5.78 7.51
CA ALA A 64 10.93 6.01 8.91
C ALA A 64 9.88 4.98 9.37
N ILE A 65 10.36 3.83 9.87
CA ILE A 65 9.65 3.08 10.90
C ILE A 65 9.86 3.86 12.20
N ALA A 66 8.86 4.61 12.69
CA ALA A 66 8.79 5.05 14.09
C ALA A 66 7.41 5.67 14.41
N VAL A 67 6.50 4.86 14.94
CA VAL A 67 5.40 5.30 15.81
C VAL A 67 6.00 5.41 17.22
N PRO A 68 5.86 6.53 17.96
CA PRO A 68 4.84 6.60 19.03
C PRO A 68 4.31 8.06 19.17
N GLU A 69 3.14 8.41 19.72
CA GLU A 69 2.66 8.16 21.07
C GLU A 69 1.38 9.02 21.26
N LEU A 70 0.22 8.40 21.47
CA LEU A 70 -0.83 9.06 22.25
C LEU A 70 -1.42 7.98 23.15
N ALA A 71 -0.79 7.91 24.32
CA ALA A 71 -1.23 7.13 25.46
C ALA A 71 -2.69 7.46 25.78
N ILE A 72 -3.56 6.47 25.63
CA ILE A 72 -4.77 6.37 26.43
C ILE A 72 -4.56 5.17 27.34
N SER A 73 -4.62 5.47 28.63
CA SER A 73 -4.35 4.60 29.76
C SER A 73 -5.46 3.58 30.02
N ASP A 74 -5.05 2.54 30.74
CA ASP A 74 -5.81 1.64 31.61
C ASP A 74 -6.58 0.45 31.01
N ALA A 75 -5.98 -0.72 31.27
CA ALA A 75 -6.60 -1.92 31.84
C ALA A 75 -7.93 -2.43 31.25
N ASP A 76 -7.86 -3.51 30.45
CA ASP A 76 -8.48 -4.79 30.82
C ASP A 76 -7.95 -5.94 29.94
N LYS A 77 -7.39 -6.95 30.60
CA LYS A 77 -7.65 -8.39 30.41
C LYS A 77 -7.96 -8.95 29.00
N ALA A 78 -7.03 -9.79 28.57
CA ALA A 78 -7.22 -11.13 27.98
C ALA A 78 -8.07 -11.33 26.71
N GLU A 79 -7.40 -11.94 25.73
CA GLU A 79 -7.88 -12.84 24.68
C GLU A 79 -8.75 -12.28 23.53
N ALA A 80 -8.58 -12.98 22.40
CA ALA A 80 -9.23 -12.86 21.11
C ALA A 80 -8.72 -11.70 20.22
N GLU A 81 -8.00 -11.98 19.13
CA GLU A 81 -8.50 -12.53 17.87
C GLU A 81 -8.70 -11.40 16.85
N THR A 82 -8.18 -11.63 15.65
CA THR A 82 -8.50 -10.93 14.38
C THR A 82 -8.12 -9.45 14.24
N VAL A 83 -7.21 -9.21 13.29
CA VAL A 83 -7.46 -8.56 11.99
C VAL A 83 -6.14 -7.89 11.62
N VAL A 84 -5.30 -8.69 10.96
CA VAL A 84 -4.24 -8.17 10.11
C VAL A 84 -4.98 -7.36 9.04
N LEU A 85 -4.90 -6.02 9.10
CA LEU A 85 -5.43 -5.16 8.03
C LEU A 85 -4.48 -5.30 6.84
N ASP A 86 -4.67 -6.42 6.15
CA ASP A 86 -4.20 -6.72 4.81
C ASP A 86 -4.76 -5.64 3.87
N GLN A 87 -3.90 -4.68 3.54
CA GLN A 87 -4.08 -3.92 2.31
C GLN A 87 -3.49 -4.76 1.18
N PRO A 88 -4.17 -4.88 0.03
CA PRO A 88 -3.74 -5.78 -1.03
C PRO A 88 -2.51 -5.14 -1.68
N VAL A 89 -1.33 -5.51 -1.18
CA VAL A 89 -0.16 -5.57 -2.04
C VAL A 89 -0.61 -6.54 -3.13
N VAL A 90 -0.83 -6.04 -4.35
CA VAL A 90 -0.72 -6.85 -5.55
C VAL A 90 0.73 -7.34 -5.58
N LYS A 91 1.04 -8.33 -4.72
CA LYS A 91 2.10 -9.28 -4.97
C LYS A 91 1.65 -9.90 -6.26
N GLU A 92 2.31 -9.50 -7.34
CA GLU A 92 2.11 -10.18 -8.61
C GLU A 92 2.22 -11.68 -8.32
N LEU A 93 1.34 -12.49 -8.89
CA LEU A 93 1.29 -13.94 -8.64
C LEU A 93 2.70 -14.58 -8.77
N ASP A 94 3.59 -13.95 -9.53
CA ASP A 94 5.01 -14.27 -9.72
C ASP A 94 5.83 -14.31 -8.41
N ASP A 95 5.47 -13.50 -7.41
CA ASP A 95 6.16 -13.41 -6.12
C ASP A 95 5.61 -14.37 -5.07
N MET A 96 4.42 -14.96 -5.27
CA MET A 96 3.84 -15.94 -4.35
C MET A 96 4.65 -17.24 -4.32
N THR A 97 4.72 -17.86 -3.15
CA THR A 97 5.36 -19.17 -2.96
C THR A 97 4.49 -20.30 -3.56
N VAL A 98 5.07 -21.49 -3.71
CA VAL A 98 4.34 -22.65 -4.27
C VAL A 98 3.11 -22.97 -3.41
N ASP A 99 3.25 -22.95 -2.09
CA ASP A 99 2.15 -23.25 -1.17
C ASP A 99 1.02 -22.21 -1.26
N GLU A 100 1.36 -20.93 -1.42
CA GLU A 100 0.37 -19.84 -1.57
C GLU A 100 -0.39 -19.95 -2.91
N LEU A 101 0.31 -20.27 -4.01
CA LEU A 101 -0.34 -20.51 -5.31
C LEU A 101 -1.26 -21.74 -5.27
N GLN A 102 -0.88 -22.78 -4.54
CA GLN A 102 -1.73 -23.97 -4.34
C GLN A 102 -2.98 -23.63 -3.53
N ALA A 103 -2.85 -22.81 -2.48
CA ALA A 103 -3.99 -22.34 -1.69
C ALA A 103 -4.96 -21.52 -2.55
N TYR A 104 -4.44 -20.59 -3.35
CA TYR A 104 -5.22 -19.74 -4.25
C TYR A 104 -6.00 -20.56 -5.30
N LEU A 105 -5.34 -21.54 -5.94
CA LEU A 105 -6.00 -22.41 -6.90
C LEU A 105 -7.05 -23.32 -6.24
N THR A 106 -6.79 -23.80 -5.01
CA THR A 106 -7.77 -24.59 -4.25
C THR A 106 -9.01 -23.76 -3.89
N GLU A 107 -8.81 -22.49 -3.53
CA GLU A 107 -9.90 -21.56 -3.22
C GLU A 107 -10.76 -21.25 -4.44
N LEU A 108 -10.14 -21.17 -5.62
CA LEU A 108 -10.85 -21.04 -6.90
C LEU A 108 -11.47 -22.36 -7.40
N GLY A 109 -11.27 -23.48 -6.68
CA GLY A 109 -11.80 -24.79 -7.07
C GLY A 109 -11.09 -25.40 -8.29
N VAL A 110 -9.87 -24.96 -8.60
CA VAL A 110 -9.06 -25.47 -9.70
C VAL A 110 -8.22 -26.64 -9.19
N GLU A 111 -8.39 -27.82 -9.80
CA GLU A 111 -7.54 -28.98 -9.53
C GLU A 111 -6.15 -28.79 -10.15
N PHE A 112 -5.11 -28.92 -9.33
CA PHE A 112 -3.71 -28.91 -9.75
C PHE A 112 -2.97 -30.12 -9.17
N ASP A 113 -1.87 -30.52 -9.81
CA ASP A 113 -1.00 -31.57 -9.27
C ASP A 113 -0.18 -31.00 -8.09
N PRO A 114 -0.20 -31.60 -6.89
CA PRO A 114 0.60 -31.13 -5.75
C PRO A 114 2.12 -31.19 -6.00
N LYS A 115 2.57 -31.90 -7.05
CA LYS A 115 3.97 -31.93 -7.51
C LYS A 115 4.23 -30.98 -8.70
N ALA A 116 3.23 -30.21 -9.15
CA ALA A 116 3.40 -29.23 -10.21
C ALA A 116 4.43 -28.17 -9.81
N LYS A 117 5.20 -27.69 -10.80
CA LYS A 117 6.21 -26.65 -10.55
C LYS A 117 5.52 -25.31 -10.35
N LYS A 118 6.18 -24.41 -9.61
CA LYS A 118 5.73 -23.01 -9.43
C LYS A 118 5.28 -22.37 -10.74
N ALA A 119 6.03 -22.57 -11.83
CA ALA A 119 5.71 -21.99 -13.14
C ALA A 119 4.39 -22.50 -13.74
N ASP A 120 4.00 -23.74 -13.48
CA ASP A 120 2.76 -24.31 -14.01
C ASP A 120 1.56 -23.85 -13.16
N LEU A 121 1.71 -23.81 -11.84
CA LEU A 121 0.72 -23.25 -10.91
C LEU A 121 0.48 -21.76 -11.17
N LEU A 122 1.55 -21.02 -11.42
CA LEU A 122 1.51 -19.60 -11.73
C LEU A 122 0.76 -19.30 -13.03
N LYS A 123 0.96 -20.12 -14.06
CA LYS A 123 0.21 -20.00 -15.32
C LYS A 123 -1.28 -20.23 -15.10
N LEU A 124 -1.64 -21.30 -14.37
CA LEU A 124 -3.04 -21.59 -14.05
C LEU A 124 -3.70 -20.46 -13.26
N ALA A 125 -2.97 -19.87 -12.31
CA ALA A 125 -3.46 -18.76 -11.50
C ALA A 125 -3.64 -17.45 -12.30
N LYS A 126 -2.84 -17.25 -13.35
CA LYS A 126 -2.96 -16.10 -14.27
C LYS A 126 -4.03 -16.28 -15.35
N GLU A 127 -4.48 -17.52 -15.58
CA GLU A 127 -5.46 -17.87 -16.61
C GLU A 127 -6.90 -17.94 -16.08
N GLN A 128 -7.09 -17.80 -14.76
CA GLN A 128 -8.40 -17.53 -14.14
C GLN A 128 -8.79 -16.06 -14.32
#